data_AF-A0A947QPW9-F1
#
_entry.id   AF-A0A947QPW9-F1
#
_cell.length_a   1.000
_cell.length_b   1.000
_cell.length_c   1.000
_cell.angle_alpha   90.00
_cell.angle_beta   90.00
_cell.angle_gamma   90.00
#
_symmetry.space_group_name_H-M   'P 1'
#
loop_
_entity.id
_entity.type
_entity.pdbx_description
1 polymer ?
#
loop_
_entity_poly.entity_id
_entity_poly.type
_entity_poly.pdbx_seq_one_letter_code
_entity_poly.pdbx_strand_id
1 'polypeptide(L)'
;MKKPPIFSFVIIFVLIAVLGLVGLLFVNKTEKTTSPALEYCETIGGTVLTKLDKYNNSHQTCLLHSHIITEGSDAIDNSYECGLEELYSGNCPEEEPAPDYSTPVLGTDNQTMNQQLKTKTDDILGKLKHTGYTHKDYIRNDGEGVSLTDCSGFVGHLLQEEFVGHYNIIPQNYSCTHPLAADYYDYFDGAPVDADTAICWQKIENVADAQPGDILVYKSTENISNDKKTCPNGDKVYKLTSDSGHVMVIHSHPKLSSCKDSNQYYVRVADSTASPHYHDTRAGDAPNNNFRLDYNSWFYEHTKDNGDKYYTHSGLGTGTLWLNKDIEFFRWKSCSGTKHHKDIIIGRPVACK
;
A
#
# COMPACT_ATOMS: atom_id res chain seq x y z
N MET A 1 37.21 -11.17 92.81
CA MET A 1 36.76 -10.71 91.48
C MET A 1 36.31 -11.92 90.68
N LYS A 2 35.00 -12.08 90.44
CA LYS A 2 34.42 -13.22 89.70
C LYS A 2 34.56 -12.96 88.19
N LYS A 3 35.23 -13.85 87.47
CA LYS A 3 35.29 -13.83 85.99
C LYS A 3 33.88 -14.07 85.41
N PRO A 4 33.45 -13.32 84.40
CA PRO A 4 32.17 -13.57 83.75
C PRO A 4 32.22 -14.87 82.92
N PRO A 5 31.09 -15.58 82.79
CA PRO A 5 31.04 -16.82 82.02
C PRO A 5 31.11 -16.51 80.52
N ILE A 6 32.18 -17.00 79.88
CA ILE A 6 32.47 -16.83 78.45
C ILE A 6 31.49 -17.63 77.55
N PHE A 7 30.65 -18.49 78.14
CA PHE A 7 29.80 -19.41 77.41
C PHE A 7 28.57 -18.80 76.71
N SER A 8 28.10 -17.60 77.08
CA SER A 8 26.90 -17.01 76.46
C SER A 8 27.15 -16.27 75.14
N PHE A 9 28.38 -15.81 74.87
CA PHE A 9 28.66 -15.05 73.65
C PHE A 9 28.83 -15.92 72.41
N VAL A 10 29.31 -17.16 72.56
CA VAL A 10 29.56 -18.06 71.43
C VAL A 10 28.25 -18.57 70.81
N ILE A 11 27.22 -18.83 71.63
CA ILE A 11 25.93 -19.32 71.14
C ILE A 11 25.20 -18.26 70.30
N ILE A 12 25.30 -16.98 70.68
CA ILE A 12 24.67 -15.89 69.94
C ILE A 12 25.32 -15.70 68.57
N PHE A 13 26.65 -15.78 68.48
CA PHE A 13 27.34 -15.67 67.19
C PHE A 13 27.04 -16.83 66.23
N VAL A 14 26.91 -18.05 66.74
CA VAL A 14 26.54 -19.22 65.92
C VAL A 14 25.10 -19.09 65.41
N LEU A 15 24.16 -18.62 66.24
CA LEU A 15 22.76 -18.44 65.81
C LEU A 15 22.62 -17.33 64.74
N ILE A 16 23.36 -16.23 64.86
CA ILE A 16 23.36 -15.15 63.86
C ILE A 16 23.99 -15.64 62.54
N ALA A 17 25.06 -16.44 62.60
CA ALA A 17 25.67 -17.01 61.40
C ALA A 17 24.75 -18.02 60.69
N VAL A 18 24.01 -18.85 61.44
CA VAL A 18 23.05 -19.81 60.87
C VAL A 18 21.84 -19.09 60.27
N LEU A 19 21.31 -18.05 60.93
CA LEU A 19 20.21 -17.24 60.36
C LEU A 19 20.64 -16.45 59.12
N GLY A 20 21.88 -15.96 59.08
CA GLY A 20 22.46 -15.33 57.89
C GLY A 20 22.63 -16.31 56.71
N LEU A 21 23.01 -17.57 56.99
CA LEU A 21 23.15 -18.60 55.95
C LEU A 21 21.79 -19.05 55.38
N VAL A 22 20.74 -19.12 56.21
CA VAL A 22 19.39 -19.48 55.75
C VAL A 22 18.78 -18.35 54.92
N GLY A 23 19.05 -17.07 55.24
CA GLY A 23 18.62 -15.93 54.43
C GLY A 23 19.25 -15.86 53.03
N LEU A 24 20.47 -16.38 52.86
CA LEU A 24 21.18 -16.46 51.57
C LEU A 24 20.70 -17.62 50.68
N LEU A 25 19.99 -18.61 51.22
CA LEU A 25 19.41 -19.71 50.43
C LEU A 25 18.00 -19.40 49.90
N PHE A 26 17.39 -18.29 50.32
CA PHE A 26 16.20 -17.72 49.71
C PHE A 26 16.57 -16.53 48.81
N VAL A 27 17.55 -16.71 47.93
CA VAL A 27 17.57 -15.93 46.69
C VAL A 27 16.33 -16.37 45.93
N ASN A 28 15.25 -15.60 46.06
CA ASN A 28 14.05 -15.74 45.25
C ASN A 28 14.52 -15.86 43.80
N LYS A 29 14.46 -17.08 43.27
CA LYS A 29 14.58 -17.33 41.85
C LYS A 29 13.32 -16.68 41.29
N THR A 30 13.42 -15.39 40.98
CA THR A 30 12.40 -14.69 40.21
C THR A 30 12.37 -15.43 38.89
N GLU A 31 11.44 -16.37 38.77
CA GLU A 31 11.04 -16.90 37.48
C GLU A 31 10.69 -15.66 36.67
N LYS A 32 11.58 -15.31 35.74
CA LYS A 32 11.25 -14.35 34.70
C LYS A 32 10.08 -14.99 33.98
N THR A 33 8.87 -14.57 34.34
CA THR A 33 7.69 -14.82 33.54
C THR A 33 7.92 -14.11 32.23
N THR A 34 8.47 -14.84 31.26
CA THR A 34 8.55 -14.41 29.88
C THR A 34 7.12 -14.12 29.42
N SER A 35 6.91 -12.97 28.78
CA SER A 35 5.60 -12.66 28.20
C SER A 35 5.24 -13.79 27.21
N PRO A 36 4.00 -14.30 27.19
CA PRO A 36 3.55 -15.24 26.16
C PRO A 36 3.83 -14.76 24.74
N ALA A 37 3.80 -13.45 24.51
CA ALA A 37 4.18 -12.86 23.23
C ALA A 37 5.65 -13.12 22.86
N LEU A 38 6.55 -13.02 23.83
CA LEU A 38 7.99 -13.25 23.64
C LEU A 38 8.26 -14.70 23.26
N GLU A 39 7.68 -15.62 24.02
CA GLU A 39 7.77 -17.06 23.73
C GLU A 39 7.17 -17.38 22.35
N TYR A 40 6.06 -16.74 21.99
CA TYR A 40 5.45 -16.90 20.67
C TYR A 40 6.37 -16.44 19.53
N CYS A 41 6.99 -15.25 19.65
CA CYS A 41 7.94 -14.74 18.66
C CYS A 41 9.11 -15.72 18.43
N GLU A 42 9.72 -16.22 19.51
CA GLU A 42 10.81 -17.18 19.43
C GLU A 42 10.36 -18.52 18.82
N THR A 43 9.15 -18.97 19.17
CA THR A 43 8.56 -20.23 18.67
C THR A 43 8.35 -20.21 17.15
N ILE A 44 7.99 -19.06 16.58
CA ILE A 44 7.83 -18.91 15.13
C ILE A 44 9.15 -18.56 14.40
N GLY A 45 10.30 -18.67 15.09
CA GLY A 45 11.62 -18.41 14.51
C GLY A 45 12.00 -16.92 14.43
N GLY A 46 11.27 -16.05 15.12
CA GLY A 46 11.55 -14.62 15.19
C GLY A 46 12.62 -14.27 16.20
N THR A 47 13.24 -13.10 16.01
CA THR A 47 14.19 -12.49 16.93
C THR A 47 13.55 -11.29 17.60
N VAL A 48 13.51 -11.25 18.93
CA VAL A 48 12.98 -10.10 19.65
C VAL A 48 13.97 -8.94 19.64
N LEU A 49 13.55 -7.82 19.06
CA LEU A 49 14.27 -6.55 19.09
C LEU A 49 13.67 -5.64 20.15
N THR A 50 14.51 -4.84 20.79
CA THR A 50 14.06 -3.76 21.68
C THR A 50 14.42 -2.44 21.03
N LYS A 51 13.42 -1.62 20.73
CA LYS A 51 13.57 -0.32 20.07
C LYS A 51 13.08 0.80 20.97
N LEU A 52 13.71 1.96 20.85
CA LEU A 52 13.25 3.19 21.48
C LEU A 52 12.43 4.00 20.48
N ASP A 53 11.25 4.45 20.89
CA ASP A 53 10.49 5.42 20.09
C ASP A 53 11.09 6.83 20.17
N LYS A 54 10.51 7.79 19.43
CA LYS A 54 10.93 9.20 19.44
C LYS A 54 10.82 9.90 20.82
N TYR A 55 10.20 9.25 21.79
CA TYR A 55 10.04 9.71 23.17
C TYR A 55 10.90 8.91 24.17
N ASN A 56 11.84 8.09 23.68
CA ASN A 56 12.68 7.17 24.46
C ASN A 56 11.89 6.10 25.24
N ASN A 57 10.67 5.77 24.85
CA ASN A 57 9.99 4.60 25.41
C ASN A 57 10.50 3.34 24.71
N SER A 58 10.77 2.30 25.51
CA SER A 58 11.18 0.99 25.01
C SER A 58 9.96 0.18 24.59
N HIS A 59 9.95 -0.27 23.34
CA HIS A 59 8.98 -1.22 22.80
C HIS A 59 9.72 -2.44 22.25
N GLN A 60 9.10 -3.60 22.39
CA GLN A 60 9.67 -4.83 21.86
C GLN A 60 8.94 -5.24 20.57
N THR A 61 9.70 -5.53 19.52
CA THR A 61 9.19 -6.03 18.25
C THR A 61 9.75 -7.43 17.97
N CYS A 62 9.02 -8.24 17.22
CA CYS A 62 9.47 -9.51 16.70
C CYS A 62 9.94 -9.31 15.25
N LEU A 63 11.22 -9.60 14.99
CA LEU A 63 11.83 -9.60 13.67
C LEU A 63 11.80 -11.03 13.11
N LEU A 64 11.01 -11.28 12.08
CA LEU A 64 10.97 -12.55 11.35
C LEU A 64 11.82 -12.44 10.09
N HIS A 65 12.69 -13.43 9.84
CA HIS A 65 13.44 -13.52 8.59
C HIS A 65 12.77 -14.56 7.69
N SER A 66 12.50 -14.21 6.44
CA SER A 66 12.09 -15.13 5.40
C SER A 66 13.15 -15.16 4.31
N HIS A 67 13.70 -16.35 4.07
CA HIS A 67 14.63 -16.60 2.99
C HIS A 67 13.85 -17.16 1.81
N ILE A 68 13.68 -16.35 0.77
CA ILE A 68 13.11 -16.83 -0.49
C ILE A 68 14.27 -17.22 -1.40
N ILE A 69 14.42 -18.53 -1.63
CA ILE A 69 15.37 -19.06 -2.61
C ILE A 69 14.59 -19.27 -3.91
N THR A 70 14.80 -18.39 -4.88
CA THR A 70 14.33 -18.58 -6.26
C THR A 70 15.41 -19.27 -7.07
N GLU A 71 15.05 -20.35 -7.77
CA GLU A 71 16.00 -21.10 -8.61
C GLU A 71 16.59 -20.16 -9.69
N GLY A 72 17.87 -19.81 -9.55
CA GLY A 72 18.61 -19.00 -10.53
C GLY A 72 18.84 -17.53 -10.18
N SER A 73 18.48 -17.06 -8.98
CA SER A 73 18.84 -15.72 -8.49
C SER A 73 19.50 -15.75 -7.11
N ASP A 74 20.13 -14.65 -6.72
CA ASP A 74 20.61 -14.45 -5.35
C ASP A 74 19.42 -14.57 -4.37
N ALA A 75 19.66 -15.16 -3.19
CA ALA A 75 18.65 -15.31 -2.16
C ALA A 75 18.15 -13.92 -1.72
N ILE A 76 16.84 -13.71 -1.74
CA ILE A 76 16.23 -12.49 -1.20
C ILE A 76 15.96 -12.74 0.28
N ASP A 77 16.67 -11.99 1.12
CA ASP A 77 16.47 -12.01 2.57
C ASP A 77 15.48 -10.91 2.94
N ASN A 78 14.23 -11.31 3.18
CA ASN A 78 13.18 -10.39 3.61
C ASN A 78 13.07 -10.47 5.13
N SER A 79 13.10 -9.32 5.80
CA SER A 79 12.87 -9.26 7.24
C SER A 79 11.63 -8.41 7.55
N TYR A 80 10.79 -8.91 8.44
CA TYR A 80 9.52 -8.29 8.82
C TYR A 80 9.51 -8.03 10.32
N GLU A 81 9.05 -6.84 10.72
CA GLU A 81 8.93 -6.45 12.11
C GLU A 81 7.47 -6.22 12.51
N CYS A 82 7.06 -6.80 13.64
CA CYS A 82 5.75 -6.58 14.24
C CYS A 82 5.85 -6.37 15.75
N GLY A 83 5.00 -5.53 16.33
CA GLY A 83 4.91 -5.38 17.78
C GLY A 83 4.61 -6.73 18.44
N LEU A 84 5.27 -7.07 19.54
CA LEU A 84 5.13 -8.38 20.18
C LEU A 84 3.70 -8.72 20.58
N GLU A 85 2.99 -7.76 21.18
CA GLU A 85 1.58 -7.92 21.56
C GLU A 85 0.64 -7.94 20.35
N GLU A 86 0.99 -7.22 19.27
CA GLU A 86 0.24 -7.24 18.00
C GLU A 86 0.38 -8.60 17.32
N LEU A 87 1.59 -9.16 17.30
CA LEU A 87 1.89 -10.50 16.80
C LEU A 87 1.15 -11.58 17.58
N TYR A 88 1.21 -11.53 18.90
CA TYR A 88 0.55 -12.50 19.76
C TYR A 88 -0.98 -12.45 19.64
N SER A 89 -1.54 -11.26 19.42
CA SER A 89 -2.99 -11.06 19.25
C SER A 89 -3.48 -11.26 17.81
N GLY A 90 -2.60 -11.64 16.88
CA GLY A 90 -2.93 -11.83 15.46
C GLY A 90 -3.28 -10.53 14.73
N ASN A 91 -2.88 -9.38 15.28
CA ASN A 91 -3.10 -8.05 14.70
C ASN A 91 -1.84 -7.48 14.06
N CYS A 92 -0.84 -8.31 13.73
CA CYS A 92 0.22 -7.87 12.85
C CYS A 92 -0.39 -7.34 11.55
N PRO A 93 0.06 -6.19 11.03
CA PRO A 93 -0.32 -5.80 9.68
C PRO A 93 0.06 -6.97 8.76
N GLU A 94 -0.94 -7.56 8.10
CA GLU A 94 -0.75 -8.70 7.19
C GLU A 94 0.46 -8.41 6.30
N GLU A 95 1.36 -9.39 6.17
CA GLU A 95 2.34 -9.39 5.09
C GLU A 95 1.55 -9.33 3.79
N GLU A 96 1.48 -8.14 3.20
CA GLU A 96 1.38 -8.10 1.76
C GLU A 96 2.64 -8.78 1.24
N PRO A 97 2.51 -9.85 0.43
CA PRO A 97 3.68 -10.44 -0.19
C PRO A 97 4.43 -9.33 -0.88
N ALA A 98 5.76 -9.41 -0.86
CA ALA A 98 6.60 -8.55 -1.69
C ALA A 98 5.94 -8.43 -3.07
N PRO A 99 5.78 -7.21 -3.61
CA PRO A 99 5.24 -7.06 -4.95
C PRO A 99 6.05 -7.99 -5.81
N ASP A 100 5.36 -8.83 -6.57
CA ASP A 100 6.01 -9.76 -7.47
C ASP A 100 6.65 -8.93 -8.59
N TYR A 101 7.86 -8.44 -8.29
CA TYR A 101 8.76 -7.77 -9.20
C TYR A 101 9.65 -8.80 -9.90
N SER A 102 9.27 -10.09 -9.91
CA SER A 102 9.93 -11.02 -10.82
C SER A 102 9.89 -10.37 -12.19
N THR A 103 11.09 -10.17 -12.76
CA THR A 103 11.24 -9.48 -14.03
C THR A 103 10.30 -10.16 -15.01
N PRO A 104 9.32 -9.42 -15.58
CA PRO A 104 8.41 -10.01 -16.53
C PRO A 104 9.26 -10.69 -17.60
N VAL A 105 9.05 -12.00 -17.78
CA VAL A 105 9.64 -12.73 -18.91
C VAL A 105 9.01 -12.12 -20.16
N LEU A 106 9.62 -11.05 -20.65
CA LEU A 106 9.29 -10.37 -21.89
C LEU A 106 9.40 -11.41 -23.02
N GLY A 107 8.26 -11.87 -23.52
CA GLY A 107 8.22 -12.69 -24.73
C GLY A 107 7.51 -14.05 -24.63
N THR A 108 6.30 -14.10 -24.09
CA THR A 108 5.39 -15.20 -24.44
C THR A 108 4.19 -14.63 -25.19
N ASP A 109 3.92 -15.15 -26.40
CA ASP A 109 2.82 -14.76 -27.31
C ASP A 109 1.41 -15.03 -26.73
N ASN A 110 1.28 -15.19 -25.41
CA ASN A 110 0.06 -15.63 -24.74
C ASN A 110 -0.33 -14.77 -23.53
N GLN A 111 0.27 -13.58 -23.38
CA GLN A 111 -0.16 -12.64 -22.34
C GLN A 111 -1.52 -12.03 -22.70
N THR A 112 -2.43 -12.02 -21.72
CA THR A 112 -3.66 -11.24 -21.84
C THR A 112 -3.35 -9.75 -21.88
N MET A 113 -4.28 -8.93 -22.36
CA MET A 113 -4.05 -7.48 -22.49
C MET A 113 -3.85 -6.81 -21.12
N ASN A 114 -4.54 -7.25 -20.08
CA ASN A 114 -4.28 -6.75 -18.71
C ASN A 114 -2.87 -7.14 -18.22
N GLN A 115 -2.37 -8.35 -18.53
CA GLN A 115 -0.99 -8.72 -18.18
C GLN A 115 0.05 -7.84 -18.89
N GLN A 116 -0.19 -7.49 -20.15
CA GLN A 116 0.63 -6.54 -20.89
C GLN A 116 0.60 -5.14 -20.25
N LEU A 117 -0.59 -4.63 -19.87
CA LEU A 117 -0.71 -3.34 -19.18
C LEU A 117 0.03 -3.33 -17.83
N LYS A 118 -0.08 -4.42 -17.06
CA LYS A 118 0.65 -4.61 -15.81
C LYS A 118 2.16 -4.62 -16.03
N THR A 119 2.64 -5.37 -17.03
CA THR A 119 4.06 -5.43 -17.40
C THR A 119 4.59 -4.04 -17.72
N LYS A 120 3.84 -3.26 -18.51
CA LYS A 120 4.21 -1.88 -18.84
C LYS A 120 4.21 -0.96 -17.62
N THR A 121 3.23 -1.14 -16.73
CA THR A 121 3.16 -0.42 -15.45
C THR A 121 4.41 -0.70 -14.61
N ASP A 122 4.83 -1.97 -14.49
CA ASP A 122 6.05 -2.36 -13.78
C ASP A 122 7.31 -1.78 -14.43
N ASP A 123 7.39 -1.79 -15.76
CA ASP A 123 8.52 -1.23 -16.50
C ASP A 123 8.70 0.28 -16.22
N ILE A 124 7.60 1.04 -16.24
CA ILE A 124 7.64 2.47 -15.90
C ILE A 124 8.07 2.64 -14.44
N LEU A 125 7.41 1.96 -13.51
CA LEU A 125 7.69 2.09 -12.08
C LEU A 125 9.13 1.71 -11.73
N GLY A 126 9.67 0.64 -12.34
CA GLY A 126 11.04 0.17 -12.12
C GLY A 126 12.12 1.08 -12.73
N LYS A 127 11.76 1.95 -13.68
CA LYS A 127 12.66 2.95 -14.29
C LYS A 127 12.54 4.33 -13.67
N LEU A 128 11.60 4.55 -12.75
CA LEU A 128 11.42 5.85 -12.11
C LEU A 128 12.67 6.26 -11.33
N LYS A 129 13.06 7.52 -11.49
CA LYS A 129 14.07 8.23 -10.69
C LYS A 129 13.49 9.48 -10.07
N HIS A 130 12.54 10.12 -10.74
CA HIS A 130 11.81 11.30 -10.28
C HIS A 130 10.34 11.21 -10.64
N THR A 131 9.47 11.59 -9.72
CA THR A 131 8.04 11.67 -10.03
C THR A 131 7.33 12.79 -9.29
N GLY A 132 6.20 13.27 -9.81
CA GLY A 132 5.41 14.31 -9.19
C GLY A 132 4.02 14.41 -9.80
N TYR A 133 3.04 14.78 -8.98
CA TYR A 133 1.67 14.96 -9.46
C TYR A 133 1.48 16.35 -10.04
N THR A 134 0.91 16.43 -11.24
CA THR A 134 0.61 17.70 -11.92
C THR A 134 -0.52 17.53 -12.93
N HIS A 135 -1.37 18.53 -13.08
CA HIS A 135 -2.41 18.59 -14.14
C HIS A 135 -1.85 18.95 -15.53
N LYS A 136 -0.53 18.86 -15.69
CA LYS A 136 0.17 19.03 -16.97
C LYS A 136 0.85 17.71 -17.26
N ASP A 137 0.55 17.11 -18.39
CA ASP A 137 1.14 15.83 -18.76
C ASP A 137 2.56 16.00 -19.27
N TYR A 138 3.50 15.43 -18.53
CA TYR A 138 4.91 15.41 -18.86
C TYR A 138 5.56 14.12 -18.36
N ILE A 139 5.43 13.06 -19.17
CA ILE A 139 6.12 11.78 -18.96
C ILE A 139 7.28 11.71 -19.95
N ARG A 140 8.52 11.62 -19.45
CA ARG A 140 9.72 11.55 -20.31
C ARG A 140 10.18 10.09 -20.47
N ASN A 141 10.23 9.63 -21.71
CA ASN A 141 10.74 8.30 -22.08
C ASN A 141 12.21 8.34 -22.56
N ASP A 142 12.98 9.31 -22.10
CA ASP A 142 14.38 9.54 -22.52
C ASP A 142 15.43 8.94 -21.58
N GLY A 143 15.02 8.03 -20.68
CA GLY A 143 15.91 7.36 -19.73
C GLY A 143 16.30 8.19 -18.50
N GLU A 144 15.80 9.44 -18.39
CA GLU A 144 15.95 10.24 -17.17
C GLU A 144 15.05 9.74 -16.03
N GLY A 145 14.07 8.88 -16.32
CA GLY A 145 13.19 8.29 -15.31
C GLY A 145 12.29 9.33 -14.63
N VAL A 146 11.89 10.39 -15.36
CA VAL A 146 11.08 11.49 -14.85
C VAL A 146 9.63 11.33 -15.31
N SER A 147 8.70 11.23 -14.35
CA SER A 147 7.27 11.17 -14.65
C SER A 147 6.47 12.20 -13.85
N LEU A 148 5.97 13.22 -14.55
CA LEU A 148 5.15 14.29 -14.00
C LEU A 148 3.78 14.31 -14.69
N THR A 149 2.76 13.79 -14.04
CA THR A 149 1.43 13.63 -14.67
C THR A 149 0.35 13.52 -13.61
N ASP A 150 -0.92 13.64 -14.02
CA ASP A 150 -2.05 13.29 -13.18
C ASP A 150 -2.42 11.81 -13.36
N CYS A 151 -3.46 11.37 -12.66
CA CYS A 151 -3.87 9.97 -12.69
C CYS A 151 -4.32 9.53 -14.09
N SER A 152 -5.09 10.39 -14.78
CA SER A 152 -5.57 10.16 -16.14
C SER A 152 -4.47 10.21 -17.19
N GLY A 153 -3.49 11.09 -17.05
CA GLY A 153 -2.35 11.17 -17.95
C GLY A 153 -1.43 9.95 -17.82
N PHE A 154 -1.25 9.40 -16.61
CA PHE A 154 -0.53 8.14 -16.42
C PHE A 154 -1.21 6.97 -17.12
N VAL A 155 -2.51 6.75 -16.85
CA VAL A 155 -3.28 5.66 -17.47
C VAL A 155 -3.38 5.86 -18.99
N GLY A 156 -3.60 7.10 -19.43
CA GLY A 156 -3.64 7.46 -20.85
C GLY A 156 -2.33 7.14 -21.55
N HIS A 157 -1.19 7.44 -20.93
CA HIS A 157 0.12 7.10 -21.47
C HIS A 157 0.31 5.58 -21.62
N LEU A 158 -0.02 4.80 -20.60
CA LEU A 158 0.03 3.33 -20.67
C LEU A 158 -0.80 2.79 -21.84
N LEU A 159 -2.03 3.27 -21.99
CA LEU A 159 -2.93 2.83 -23.06
C LEU A 159 -2.48 3.33 -24.43
N GLN A 160 -1.91 4.53 -24.55
CA GLN A 160 -1.39 5.02 -25.83
C GLN A 160 -0.20 4.21 -26.34
N GLU A 161 0.66 3.72 -25.43
CA GLU A 161 1.82 2.92 -25.81
C GLU A 161 1.47 1.46 -26.10
N GLU A 162 0.61 0.84 -25.28
CA GLU A 162 0.28 -0.59 -25.44
C GLU A 162 -0.95 -0.81 -26.33
N PHE A 163 -2.00 0.01 -26.17
CA PHE A 163 -3.35 -0.23 -26.71
C PHE A 163 -4.01 1.02 -27.29
N VAL A 164 -3.36 1.64 -28.27
CA VAL A 164 -3.84 2.92 -28.84
C VAL A 164 -5.29 2.87 -29.32
N GLY A 165 -5.76 1.71 -29.81
CA GLY A 165 -7.16 1.49 -30.17
C GLY A 165 -8.12 1.62 -28.97
N HIS A 166 -7.79 0.98 -27.84
CA HIS A 166 -8.54 1.05 -26.59
C HIS A 166 -8.57 2.45 -25.99
N TYR A 167 -7.50 3.22 -26.16
CA TYR A 167 -7.46 4.63 -25.74
C TYR A 167 -8.38 5.51 -26.61
N ASN A 168 -8.30 5.36 -27.92
CA ASN A 168 -9.00 6.25 -28.88
C ASN A 168 -10.54 6.12 -28.86
N ILE A 169 -11.07 5.00 -28.37
CA ILE A 169 -12.52 4.79 -28.25
C ILE A 169 -13.13 5.41 -26.99
N ILE A 170 -12.31 5.81 -26.00
CA ILE A 170 -12.76 6.47 -24.78
C ILE A 170 -13.08 7.94 -25.11
N PRO A 171 -14.33 8.40 -24.90
CA PRO A 171 -14.71 9.78 -25.16
C PRO A 171 -13.94 10.80 -24.32
N GLN A 172 -13.92 12.06 -24.76
CA GLN A 172 -13.35 13.19 -24.02
C GLN A 172 -14.45 14.18 -23.66
N ASN A 173 -15.35 13.78 -22.77
CA ASN A 173 -16.50 14.56 -22.33
C ASN A 173 -16.16 15.53 -21.19
N TYR A 174 -15.03 15.36 -20.50
CA TYR A 174 -14.68 16.15 -19.31
C TYR A 174 -13.42 17.02 -19.45
N SER A 175 -12.62 16.83 -20.52
CA SER A 175 -11.45 17.66 -20.83
C SER A 175 -11.26 17.86 -22.34
N CYS A 176 -10.52 18.89 -22.71
CA CYS A 176 -10.22 19.24 -24.10
C CYS A 176 -8.89 18.66 -24.60
N THR A 177 -8.17 17.90 -23.76
CA THR A 177 -6.81 17.44 -24.03
C THR A 177 -6.69 15.92 -24.05
N HIS A 178 -7.37 15.24 -23.13
CA HIS A 178 -7.34 13.79 -22.95
C HIS A 178 -8.53 13.32 -22.12
N PRO A 179 -8.89 12.02 -22.13
CA PRO A 179 -9.91 11.48 -21.25
C PRO A 179 -9.52 11.65 -19.76
N LEU A 180 -10.45 12.13 -18.94
CA LEU A 180 -10.27 12.18 -17.48
C LEU A 180 -10.89 10.96 -16.79
N ALA A 181 -10.69 10.78 -15.49
CA ALA A 181 -11.27 9.68 -14.73
C ALA A 181 -12.77 9.47 -14.97
N ALA A 182 -13.56 10.55 -15.03
CA ALA A 182 -14.99 10.45 -15.34
C ALA A 182 -15.30 9.90 -16.75
N ASP A 183 -14.42 10.11 -17.74
CA ASP A 183 -14.56 9.54 -19.08
C ASP A 183 -14.35 8.02 -19.04
N TYR A 184 -13.31 7.55 -18.35
CA TYR A 184 -13.08 6.12 -18.14
C TYR A 184 -14.26 5.47 -17.41
N TYR A 185 -14.77 6.13 -16.36
CA TYR A 185 -15.93 5.63 -15.62
C TYR A 185 -17.14 5.45 -16.54
N ASP A 186 -17.54 6.51 -17.26
CA ASP A 186 -18.73 6.47 -18.12
C ASP A 186 -18.60 5.43 -19.24
N TYR A 187 -17.38 5.25 -19.74
CA TYR A 187 -17.10 4.26 -20.77
C TYR A 187 -17.19 2.82 -20.21
N PHE A 188 -16.57 2.53 -19.07
CA PHE A 188 -16.61 1.21 -18.45
C PHE A 188 -17.99 0.85 -17.93
N ASP A 189 -18.80 1.82 -17.51
CA ASP A 189 -20.16 1.56 -17.05
C ASP A 189 -21.08 1.10 -18.17
N GLY A 190 -20.83 1.58 -19.39
CA GLY A 190 -21.50 1.12 -20.60
C GLY A 190 -20.92 -0.19 -21.19
N ALA A 191 -19.80 -0.70 -20.67
CA ALA A 191 -19.18 -1.92 -21.18
C ALA A 191 -19.93 -3.19 -20.71
N PRO A 192 -19.97 -4.25 -21.52
CA PRO A 192 -20.60 -5.50 -21.13
C PRO A 192 -19.78 -6.24 -20.06
N VAL A 193 -20.48 -7.03 -19.24
CA VAL A 193 -19.85 -7.91 -18.22
C VAL A 193 -19.14 -9.08 -18.89
N ASP A 194 -19.68 -9.59 -19.99
CA ASP A 194 -19.01 -10.58 -20.84
C ASP A 194 -18.07 -9.88 -21.81
N ALA A 195 -16.90 -10.47 -22.07
CA ALA A 195 -15.93 -9.89 -22.98
C ALA A 195 -16.52 -9.70 -24.39
N ASP A 196 -16.65 -8.45 -24.82
CA ASP A 196 -17.08 -8.10 -26.17
C ASP A 196 -15.95 -7.42 -26.94
N THR A 197 -15.50 -8.14 -27.96
CA THR A 197 -14.49 -7.69 -28.91
C THR A 197 -14.87 -6.42 -29.70
N ALA A 198 -16.14 -6.03 -29.75
CA ALA A 198 -16.58 -4.80 -30.41
C ALA A 198 -16.35 -3.55 -29.56
N ILE A 199 -16.37 -3.69 -28.23
CA ILE A 199 -16.17 -2.60 -27.26
C ILE A 199 -14.74 -2.58 -26.74
N CYS A 200 -13.98 -3.68 -26.90
CA CYS A 200 -12.58 -3.83 -26.48
C CYS A 200 -12.37 -3.71 -24.95
N TRP A 201 -13.44 -3.57 -24.19
CA TRP A 201 -13.44 -3.46 -22.75
C TRP A 201 -14.51 -4.35 -22.14
N GLN A 202 -14.21 -4.90 -20.97
CA GLN A 202 -15.11 -5.70 -20.16
C GLN A 202 -15.31 -5.03 -18.80
N LYS A 203 -16.56 -4.93 -18.34
CA LYS A 203 -16.89 -4.46 -16.99
C LYS A 203 -16.69 -5.58 -15.97
N ILE A 204 -16.00 -5.28 -14.87
CA ILE A 204 -15.80 -6.23 -13.75
C ILE A 204 -16.67 -5.78 -12.57
N GLU A 205 -17.65 -6.60 -12.20
CA GLU A 205 -18.67 -6.24 -11.20
C GLU A 205 -18.27 -6.56 -9.75
N ASN A 206 -17.39 -7.54 -9.54
CA ASN A 206 -16.92 -7.90 -8.20
C ASN A 206 -15.42 -7.65 -8.08
N VAL A 207 -14.99 -7.07 -6.96
CA VAL A 207 -13.56 -6.84 -6.72
C VAL A 207 -12.77 -8.13 -6.80
N ALA A 208 -13.33 -9.25 -6.32
CA ALA A 208 -12.67 -10.57 -6.32
C ALA A 208 -12.29 -11.06 -7.72
N ASP A 209 -13.00 -10.60 -8.77
CA ASP A 209 -12.79 -11.02 -10.15
C ASP A 209 -11.75 -10.14 -10.87
N ALA A 210 -11.31 -9.05 -10.23
CA ALA A 210 -10.32 -8.16 -10.78
C ALA A 210 -8.93 -8.81 -10.84
N GLN A 211 -8.14 -8.39 -11.82
CA GLN A 211 -6.81 -8.92 -12.10
C GLN A 211 -5.79 -7.78 -12.23
N PRO A 212 -4.50 -8.06 -11.99
CA PRO A 212 -3.44 -7.13 -12.34
C PRO A 212 -3.56 -6.64 -13.79
N GLY A 213 -3.47 -5.32 -13.96
CA GLY A 213 -3.62 -4.61 -15.23
C GLY A 213 -5.05 -4.24 -15.60
N ASP A 214 -6.06 -4.60 -14.80
CA ASP A 214 -7.38 -3.97 -14.91
C ASP A 214 -7.29 -2.51 -14.46
N ILE A 215 -8.21 -1.66 -14.91
CA ILE A 215 -8.27 -0.24 -14.55
C ILE A 215 -9.40 -0.03 -13.55
N LEU A 216 -9.05 0.44 -12.36
CA LEU A 216 -9.98 0.86 -11.31
C LEU A 216 -10.22 2.35 -11.39
N VAL A 217 -11.47 2.78 -11.38
CA VAL A 217 -11.86 4.17 -11.51
C VAL A 217 -12.93 4.52 -10.49
N TYR A 218 -12.85 5.71 -9.90
CA TYR A 218 -14.02 6.32 -9.28
C TYR A 218 -14.34 7.67 -9.89
N LYS A 219 -15.62 8.03 -9.91
CA LYS A 219 -16.13 9.31 -10.42
C LYS A 219 -16.57 10.21 -9.27
N SER A 220 -16.16 11.49 -9.32
CA SER A 220 -16.59 12.54 -8.38
C SER A 220 -17.78 13.29 -8.97
N THR A 221 -18.97 12.67 -8.95
CA THR A 221 -20.19 13.24 -9.56
C THR A 221 -20.57 14.60 -8.97
N GLU A 222 -20.23 14.85 -7.71
CA GLU A 222 -20.46 16.15 -7.05
C GLU A 222 -19.64 17.31 -7.65
N ASN A 223 -18.58 17.00 -8.41
CA ASN A 223 -17.69 17.99 -9.02
C ASN A 223 -18.02 18.28 -10.48
N ILE A 224 -19.05 17.63 -11.05
CA ILE A 224 -19.43 17.74 -12.46
C ILE A 224 -20.66 18.63 -12.59
N SER A 225 -20.52 19.76 -13.29
CA SER A 225 -21.63 20.66 -13.58
C SER A 225 -22.35 20.26 -14.86
N ASN A 226 -23.65 20.55 -14.93
CA ASN A 226 -24.44 20.43 -16.17
C ASN A 226 -24.04 21.47 -17.23
N ASP A 227 -23.33 22.53 -16.84
CA ASP A 227 -22.77 23.49 -17.77
C ASP A 227 -21.67 22.85 -18.63
N LYS A 228 -21.58 23.27 -19.89
CA LYS A 228 -20.48 22.90 -20.78
C LYS A 228 -19.55 24.08 -21.07
N LYS A 229 -18.27 23.79 -21.26
CA LYS A 229 -17.27 24.71 -21.85
C LYS A 229 -16.94 24.24 -23.26
N THR A 230 -16.60 25.18 -24.14
CA THR A 230 -16.20 24.90 -25.52
C THR A 230 -14.68 24.76 -25.58
N CYS A 231 -14.21 23.66 -26.14
CA CYS A 231 -12.81 23.38 -26.42
C CYS A 231 -12.31 24.18 -27.64
N PRO A 232 -10.99 24.36 -27.83
CA PRO A 232 -10.45 25.10 -28.98
C PRO A 232 -10.88 24.55 -30.34
N ASN A 233 -11.16 23.25 -30.42
CA ASN A 233 -11.64 22.55 -31.62
C ASN A 233 -13.17 22.66 -31.85
N GLY A 234 -13.90 23.33 -30.96
CA GLY A 234 -15.36 23.49 -31.03
C GLY A 234 -16.17 22.47 -30.23
N ASP A 235 -15.54 21.42 -29.69
CA ASP A 235 -16.22 20.40 -28.89
C ASP A 235 -16.73 20.98 -27.57
N LYS A 236 -17.79 20.37 -27.02
CA LYS A 236 -18.39 20.80 -25.75
C LYS A 236 -18.21 19.75 -24.68
N VAL A 237 -17.45 20.10 -23.63
CA VAL A 237 -17.16 19.23 -22.50
C VAL A 237 -17.79 19.78 -21.22
N TYR A 238 -18.10 18.92 -20.26
CA TYR A 238 -18.66 19.33 -18.97
C TYR A 238 -17.68 20.24 -18.21
N LYS A 239 -18.21 21.23 -17.50
CA LYS A 239 -17.41 22.04 -16.57
C LYS A 239 -17.22 21.28 -15.27
N LEU A 240 -15.99 21.33 -14.75
CA LEU A 240 -15.64 20.75 -13.46
C LEU A 240 -15.42 21.86 -12.43
N THR A 241 -15.91 21.66 -11.21
CA THR A 241 -15.63 22.53 -10.06
C THR A 241 -14.35 22.10 -9.31
N SER A 242 -13.94 20.84 -9.45
CA SER A 242 -12.72 20.23 -8.89
C SER A 242 -12.27 19.06 -9.79
N ASP A 243 -11.60 18.05 -9.25
CA ASP A 243 -11.30 16.78 -9.94
C ASP A 243 -12.56 16.05 -10.42
N SER A 244 -12.42 15.28 -11.50
CA SER A 244 -13.50 14.45 -12.05
C SER A 244 -13.64 13.08 -11.37
N GLY A 245 -12.73 12.74 -10.44
CA GLY A 245 -12.52 11.39 -9.96
C GLY A 245 -11.04 10.99 -9.97
N HIS A 246 -10.79 9.69 -9.92
CA HIS A 246 -9.45 9.12 -9.95
C HIS A 246 -9.42 7.81 -10.74
N VAL A 247 -8.33 7.55 -11.44
CA VAL A 247 -8.14 6.37 -12.29
C VAL A 247 -6.78 5.74 -11.98
N MET A 248 -6.77 4.42 -11.82
CA MET A 248 -5.63 3.66 -11.30
C MET A 248 -5.53 2.32 -12.03
N VAL A 249 -4.33 1.74 -12.08
CA VAL A 249 -4.13 0.37 -12.55
C VAL A 249 -4.13 -0.56 -11.35
N ILE A 250 -4.92 -1.63 -11.38
CA ILE A 250 -4.85 -2.71 -10.40
C ILE A 250 -3.48 -3.40 -10.55
N HIS A 251 -2.67 -3.35 -9.50
CA HIS A 251 -1.29 -3.80 -9.50
C HIS A 251 -1.12 -5.19 -8.86
N SER A 252 -2.02 -5.61 -7.97
CA SER A 252 -2.02 -6.95 -7.40
C SER A 252 -3.34 -7.67 -7.60
N HIS A 253 -3.35 -8.99 -7.39
CA HIS A 253 -4.60 -9.71 -7.22
C HIS A 253 -5.32 -9.21 -5.95
N PRO A 254 -6.64 -9.06 -5.98
CA PRO A 254 -7.45 -8.79 -4.79
C PRO A 254 -7.28 -9.90 -3.76
N LYS A 255 -7.19 -9.52 -2.48
CA LYS A 255 -7.13 -10.45 -1.35
C LYS A 255 -8.17 -10.08 -0.32
N LEU A 256 -8.81 -11.08 0.26
CA LEU A 256 -9.77 -10.83 1.33
C LEU A 256 -9.04 -10.20 2.53
N SER A 257 -9.53 -9.07 2.99
CA SER A 257 -9.00 -8.35 4.15
C SER A 257 -9.48 -8.99 5.45
N SER A 258 -8.59 -9.14 6.43
CA SER A 258 -8.92 -9.55 7.80
C SER A 258 -9.59 -8.46 8.64
N CYS A 259 -9.80 -7.26 8.09
CA CYS A 259 -10.36 -6.15 8.85
C CYS A 259 -11.82 -6.39 9.28
N LYS A 260 -12.14 -5.97 10.51
CA LYS A 260 -13.33 -6.38 11.26
C LYS A 260 -14.67 -6.00 10.59
N ASP A 261 -14.65 -5.02 9.70
CA ASP A 261 -15.79 -4.46 9.00
C ASP A 261 -15.94 -5.03 7.57
N SER A 262 -16.48 -6.26 7.54
CA SER A 262 -17.28 -6.90 6.48
C SER A 262 -16.74 -6.92 5.04
N ASN A 263 -16.33 -8.12 4.58
CA ASN A 263 -16.17 -8.50 3.16
C ASN A 263 -15.43 -7.46 2.30
N GLN A 264 -14.31 -6.96 2.80
CA GLN A 264 -13.44 -6.09 2.01
C GLN A 264 -12.35 -6.92 1.35
N TYR A 265 -11.99 -6.55 0.14
CA TYR A 265 -10.76 -6.97 -0.49
C TYR A 265 -9.75 -5.82 -0.39
N TYR A 266 -8.49 -6.13 -0.20
CA TYR A 266 -7.42 -5.19 -0.45
C TYR A 266 -6.72 -5.51 -1.76
N VAL A 267 -6.22 -4.46 -2.41
CA VAL A 267 -5.55 -4.52 -3.69
C VAL A 267 -4.48 -3.44 -3.73
N ARG A 268 -3.31 -3.77 -4.27
CA ARG A 268 -2.32 -2.76 -4.62
C ARG A 268 -2.75 -2.11 -5.92
N VAL A 269 -2.68 -0.80 -5.98
CA VAL A 269 -2.96 0.00 -7.18
C VAL A 269 -1.73 0.80 -7.54
N ALA A 270 -1.49 0.97 -8.84
CA ALA A 270 -0.50 1.89 -9.38
C ALA A 270 -1.20 3.13 -9.93
N ASP A 271 -0.75 4.31 -9.51
CA ASP A 271 -1.40 5.57 -9.87
C ASP A 271 -0.47 6.77 -9.80
N SER A 272 -0.93 7.91 -10.33
CA SER A 272 -0.38 9.24 -10.00
C SER A 272 -1.33 9.96 -9.06
N THR A 273 -0.91 10.34 -7.85
CA THR A 273 -1.75 11.15 -6.94
C THR A 273 -0.94 12.17 -6.13
N ALA A 274 -1.62 13.22 -5.67
CA ALA A 274 -1.09 14.20 -4.74
C ALA A 274 -1.05 13.69 -3.28
N SER A 275 -1.83 12.64 -2.95
CA SER A 275 -1.91 12.07 -1.61
C SER A 275 -1.69 10.56 -1.65
N PRO A 276 -0.61 10.02 -1.07
CA PRO A 276 -0.27 8.60 -1.14
C PRO A 276 -1.34 7.70 -0.53
N HIS A 277 -1.43 6.45 -1.00
CA HIS A 277 -2.29 5.43 -0.37
C HIS A 277 -1.61 4.85 0.88
N TYR A 278 -2.13 3.75 1.41
CA TYR A 278 -1.47 3.00 2.47
C TYR A 278 -0.31 2.18 1.90
N HIS A 279 0.77 2.01 2.68
CA HIS A 279 1.98 1.27 2.23
C HIS A 279 2.49 1.71 0.85
N ASP A 280 2.50 3.03 0.67
CA ASP A 280 2.77 3.64 -0.62
C ASP A 280 4.27 3.74 -0.90
N THR A 281 4.70 3.32 -2.09
CA THR A 281 6.11 3.33 -2.50
C THR A 281 6.70 4.75 -2.58
N ARG A 282 5.86 5.79 -2.72
CA ARG A 282 6.30 7.20 -2.74
C ARG A 282 6.65 7.73 -1.37
N ALA A 283 5.97 7.22 -0.34
CA ALA A 283 6.13 7.66 1.03
C ALA A 283 7.26 6.85 1.69
N GLY A 284 8.48 7.39 1.64
CA GLY A 284 9.66 6.77 2.27
C GLY A 284 9.58 6.64 3.80
N ASP A 285 8.52 7.16 4.42
CA ASP A 285 8.43 7.38 5.88
C ASP A 285 7.27 6.63 6.58
N ALA A 286 6.53 5.73 5.90
CA ALA A 286 5.67 4.82 6.66
C ALA A 286 6.59 3.89 7.49
N PRO A 287 6.43 3.79 8.81
CA PRO A 287 7.44 3.20 9.71
C PRO A 287 7.84 1.75 9.45
N ASN A 288 7.25 1.06 8.47
CA ASN A 288 7.55 -0.30 8.04
C ASN A 288 7.56 -0.45 6.49
N ASN A 289 7.91 0.59 5.73
CA ASN A 289 7.85 0.54 4.26
C ASN A 289 9.07 -0.17 3.65
N ASN A 290 9.06 -1.50 3.66
CA ASN A 290 10.01 -2.32 2.90
C ASN A 290 9.81 -2.20 1.37
N PHE A 291 8.84 -1.41 0.91
CA PHE A 291 8.48 -1.25 -0.50
C PHE A 291 8.96 0.06 -1.12
N ARG A 292 9.96 0.71 -0.50
CA ARG A 292 10.53 1.93 -1.08
C ARG A 292 11.22 1.59 -2.40
N LEU A 293 10.72 2.21 -3.47
CA LEU A 293 11.43 2.24 -4.74
C LEU A 293 12.43 3.42 -4.69
N ASP A 294 13.60 3.25 -5.29
CA ASP A 294 14.71 4.22 -5.27
C ASP A 294 14.45 5.42 -6.21
N TYR A 295 13.35 6.14 -6.01
CA TYR A 295 13.06 7.38 -6.73
C TYR A 295 12.71 8.55 -5.80
N ASN A 296 12.92 9.75 -6.32
CA ASN A 296 12.60 11.01 -5.67
C ASN A 296 11.20 11.48 -6.08
N SER A 297 10.25 11.48 -5.16
CA SER A 297 8.91 12.02 -5.38
C SER A 297 8.84 13.50 -4.99
N TRP A 298 8.07 14.28 -5.75
CA TRP A 298 7.78 15.68 -5.45
C TRP A 298 6.88 15.78 -4.24
N PHE A 299 7.07 16.82 -3.45
CA PHE A 299 6.20 17.13 -2.33
C PHE A 299 5.05 18.03 -2.76
N TYR A 300 3.84 17.65 -2.36
CA TYR A 300 2.65 18.50 -2.46
C TYR A 300 2.44 19.19 -1.12
N GLU A 301 2.32 20.52 -1.14
CA GLU A 301 2.02 21.32 0.05
C GLU A 301 0.52 21.32 0.31
N HIS A 302 0.15 21.05 1.55
CA HIS A 302 -1.22 21.13 2.05
C HIS A 302 -1.28 22.12 3.20
N THR A 303 -2.44 22.75 3.35
CA THR A 303 -2.71 23.67 4.46
C THR A 303 -3.84 23.09 5.30
N LYS A 304 -3.61 22.90 6.59
CA LYS A 304 -4.63 22.49 7.56
C LYS A 304 -5.61 23.64 7.83
N ASP A 305 -6.75 23.33 8.45
CA ASP A 305 -7.74 24.33 8.85
C ASP A 305 -7.19 25.43 9.77
N ASN A 306 -6.16 25.10 10.56
CA ASN A 306 -5.47 26.06 11.44
C ASN A 306 -4.38 26.88 10.72
N GLY A 307 -4.19 26.71 9.41
CA GLY A 307 -3.18 27.38 8.61
C GLY A 307 -1.82 26.68 8.56
N ASP A 308 -1.62 25.60 9.33
CA ASP A 308 -0.34 24.87 9.34
C ASP A 308 -0.11 24.16 8.01
N LYS A 309 1.12 24.25 7.51
CA LYS A 309 1.54 23.57 6.28
C LYS A 309 2.03 22.15 6.60
N TYR A 310 1.70 21.21 5.75
CA TYR A 310 2.30 19.87 5.73
C TYR A 310 2.56 19.42 4.29
N TYR A 311 3.48 18.49 4.12
CA TYR A 311 3.91 18.04 2.80
C TYR A 311 3.64 16.54 2.65
N THR A 312 3.13 16.13 1.49
CA THR A 312 2.99 14.72 1.14
C THR A 312 3.78 14.41 -0.12
N HIS A 313 4.33 13.21 -0.21
CA HIS A 313 4.88 12.73 -1.47
C HIS A 313 3.78 12.62 -2.53
N SER A 314 4.12 12.87 -3.78
CA SER A 314 3.19 12.88 -4.92
C SER A 314 3.82 12.31 -6.17
N GLY A 315 2.99 12.02 -7.17
CA GLY A 315 3.41 11.45 -8.46
C GLY A 315 3.08 9.98 -8.56
N LEU A 316 3.83 9.23 -9.35
CA LEU A 316 3.65 7.80 -9.58
C LEU A 316 4.12 6.95 -8.41
N GLY A 317 3.33 5.93 -8.07
CA GLY A 317 3.70 4.92 -7.09
C GLY A 317 2.71 3.78 -7.06
N THR A 318 2.94 2.84 -6.14
CA THR A 318 1.94 1.84 -5.79
C THR A 318 1.58 1.93 -4.31
N GLY A 319 0.35 1.61 -3.97
CA GLY A 319 -0.09 1.48 -2.58
C GLY A 319 -1.38 0.69 -2.46
N THR A 320 -1.79 0.42 -1.24
CA THR A 320 -2.93 -0.44 -0.91
C THR A 320 -4.22 0.37 -0.83
N LEU A 321 -5.25 -0.16 -1.48
CA LEU A 321 -6.64 0.27 -1.38
C LEU A 321 -7.47 -0.90 -0.84
N TRP A 322 -8.46 -0.60 0.01
CA TRP A 322 -9.50 -1.55 0.39
C TRP A 322 -10.79 -1.18 -0.31
N LEU A 323 -11.44 -2.17 -0.91
CA LEU A 323 -12.74 -2.06 -1.58
C LEU A 323 -13.69 -3.05 -0.90
N ASN A 324 -14.95 -2.69 -0.69
CA ASN A 324 -15.93 -3.73 -0.34
C ASN A 324 -16.19 -4.64 -1.54
N LYS A 325 -16.61 -5.87 -1.28
CA LYS A 325 -16.91 -6.89 -2.29
C LYS A 325 -17.72 -6.36 -3.49
N ASP A 326 -18.71 -5.52 -3.20
CA ASP A 326 -19.70 -5.02 -4.17
C ASP A 326 -19.36 -3.63 -4.72
N ILE A 327 -18.13 -3.13 -4.53
CA ILE A 327 -17.61 -1.90 -5.14
C ILE A 327 -18.41 -0.61 -4.79
N GLU A 328 -19.05 -0.58 -3.61
CA GLU A 328 -19.83 0.55 -3.09
C GLU A 328 -18.94 1.64 -2.45
N PHE A 329 -17.85 1.23 -1.80
CA PHE A 329 -16.93 2.16 -1.17
C PHE A 329 -15.49 1.65 -1.20
N PHE A 330 -14.55 2.57 -1.04
CA PHE A 330 -13.16 2.23 -0.77
C PHE A 330 -12.59 2.96 0.45
N ARG A 331 -11.39 2.55 0.85
CA ARG A 331 -10.54 3.19 1.85
C ARG A 331 -9.10 3.20 1.33
N TRP A 332 -8.37 4.29 1.53
CA TRP A 332 -6.98 4.40 1.04
C TRP A 332 -5.94 4.68 2.13
N LYS A 333 -6.32 5.06 3.36
CA LYS A 333 -5.35 5.32 4.45
C LYS A 333 -5.18 4.18 5.43
N SER A 334 -6.22 3.35 5.59
CA SER A 334 -6.20 2.14 6.41
C SER A 334 -7.48 1.36 6.16
N CYS A 335 -7.48 0.07 6.49
CA CYS A 335 -8.66 -0.77 6.34
C CYS A 335 -9.82 -0.42 7.29
N SER A 336 -9.53 0.32 8.37
CA SER A 336 -10.51 0.77 9.37
C SER A 336 -10.74 2.29 9.32
N GLY A 337 -10.28 2.97 8.26
CA GLY A 337 -10.26 4.43 8.15
C GLY A 337 -11.63 5.05 7.87
N THR A 338 -11.67 6.10 7.05
CA THR A 338 -12.92 6.67 6.51
C THR A 338 -13.38 5.87 5.30
N LYS A 339 -14.69 5.64 5.16
CA LYS A 339 -15.28 5.04 3.95
C LYS A 339 -15.55 6.15 2.94
N HIS A 340 -15.12 5.95 1.71
CA HIS A 340 -15.39 6.86 0.62
C HIS A 340 -16.43 6.21 -0.30
N HIS A 341 -17.68 6.66 -0.17
CA HIS A 341 -18.78 6.23 -1.05
C HIS A 341 -18.70 7.05 -2.33
N LYS A 342 -18.28 6.39 -3.41
CA LYS A 342 -18.12 6.96 -4.74
C LYS A 342 -18.69 6.00 -5.76
N ASP A 343 -19.01 6.52 -6.93
CA ASP A 343 -19.31 5.71 -8.09
C ASP A 343 -18.00 5.07 -8.55
N ILE A 344 -17.81 3.77 -8.29
CA ILE A 344 -16.57 3.03 -8.56
C ILE A 344 -16.83 1.97 -9.63
N ILE A 345 -15.89 1.77 -10.54
CA ILE A 345 -15.97 0.74 -11.57
C ILE A 345 -14.59 0.19 -11.94
N ILE A 346 -14.56 -1.04 -12.44
CA ILE A 346 -13.35 -1.71 -12.93
C ILE A 346 -13.56 -2.09 -14.40
N GLY A 347 -12.64 -1.65 -15.25
CA GLY A 347 -12.58 -2.00 -16.68
C GLY A 347 -11.39 -2.90 -16.98
N ARG A 348 -11.62 -4.02 -17.65
CA ARG A 348 -10.57 -4.92 -18.16
C ARG A 348 -10.40 -4.72 -19.67
N PRO A 349 -9.18 -4.46 -20.17
CA PRO A 349 -8.93 -4.45 -21.60
C PRO A 349 -9.06 -5.87 -22.16
N VAL A 350 -9.78 -6.03 -23.27
CA VAL A 350 -9.94 -7.29 -24.00
C VAL A 350 -9.66 -7.09 -25.49
N ALA A 351 -9.34 -8.17 -26.22
CA ALA A 351 -8.98 -8.08 -27.63
C ALA A 351 -10.09 -7.42 -28.47
N CYS A 352 -9.71 -6.44 -29.29
CA CYS A 352 -10.60 -5.86 -30.30
C CYS A 352 -10.74 -6.80 -31.50
N LYS A 353 -11.89 -6.77 -32.17
CA LYS A 353 -12.09 -7.43 -33.47
C LYS A 353 -11.77 -6.55 -34.67
#